data_AF-A0A2N2TXN8-F1
#
_entry.id   AF-A0A2N2TXN8-F1
#
_cell.length_a   1.000
_cell.length_b   1.000
_cell.length_c   1.000
_cell.angle_alpha   90.00
_cell.angle_beta   90.00
_cell.angle_gamma   90.00
#
_symmetry.space_group_name_H-M   'P 1'
#
loop_
_entity.id
_entity.type
_entity.pdbx_description
1 polymer ?
#
loop_
_entity_poly.entity_id
_entity_poly.type
_entity_poly.pdbx_seq_one_letter_code
_entity_poly.pdbx_strand_id
1 'polypeptide(L)'
;MKPNQAATLWLSTRDQPLRALLRAAFASQDITPLEFPPEDLLAGAARNGRADPPAGSLLLVDLAWAAADARGAAEIVRRARCLPWRPAVLAIAPLARTVWQNENEWARRLTGHDLLARPEDSQRETVSAFLSAAMPFAGSGEPELGRLYTHLRVLVGPARGDSAEATIRRGTGASPAELAAALAAGVKVADRRYRLKKYPECFVGGEAVDWLIGRYRVGRDDAVALGEALRRAGLLHHAVNEQPFRDGEFFYRVAVPGRFDAVPLDAALAFLRQAPGLVADRSWRGADFPQCLVGGEAVAALAAQFRLTRAEATLLGQSLADLGLLRHVADEHPFADDYLFYRIAAPRTPRPAAAAAADRPSLAV
;
A
#
# COMPACT_ATOMS: atom_id res chain seq x y z
N MET A 1 -19.16 -1.45 40.69
CA MET A 1 -18.92 -1.15 39.26
C MET A 1 -17.43 -1.32 38.99
N LYS A 2 -17.03 -2.25 38.12
CA LYS A 2 -15.63 -2.29 37.65
C LYS A 2 -15.38 -1.01 36.83
N PRO A 3 -14.21 -0.35 36.97
CA PRO A 3 -13.89 0.81 36.15
C PRO A 3 -13.98 0.42 34.67
N ASN A 4 -14.58 1.29 33.86
CA ASN A 4 -14.68 1.15 32.42
C ASN A 4 -13.26 0.98 31.87
N GLN A 5 -12.86 -0.24 31.52
CA GLN A 5 -11.53 -0.49 30.96
C GLN A 5 -11.50 0.14 29.57
N ALA A 6 -10.68 1.17 29.39
CA ALA A 6 -10.49 1.82 28.10
C ALA A 6 -9.87 0.83 27.11
N ALA A 7 -10.36 0.84 25.87
CA ALA A 7 -9.82 0.01 24.82
C ALA A 7 -8.35 0.29 24.56
N THR A 8 -7.59 -0.78 24.35
CA THR A 8 -6.18 -0.70 24.01
C THR A 8 -6.00 -0.89 22.51
N LEU A 9 -5.43 0.14 21.88
CA LEU A 9 -5.08 0.13 20.46
C LEU A 9 -3.57 0.02 20.31
N TRP A 10 -3.09 -0.89 19.48
CA TRP A 10 -1.67 -0.98 19.12
C TRP A 10 -1.45 -0.62 17.65
N LEU A 11 -0.43 0.20 17.37
CA LEU A 11 -0.06 0.63 16.02
C LEU A 11 1.32 0.07 15.63
N SER A 12 1.42 -0.64 14.51
CA SER A 12 2.70 -1.16 14.02
C SER A 12 3.36 -0.33 12.90
N THR A 13 2.69 0.71 12.38
CA THR A 13 3.21 1.46 11.22
C THR A 13 4.43 2.30 11.53
N ARG A 14 5.45 2.27 10.67
CA ARG A 14 6.64 3.15 10.76
C ARG A 14 6.49 4.49 10.02
N ASP A 15 5.40 4.68 9.27
CA ASP A 15 5.06 5.96 8.66
C ASP A 15 4.76 6.97 9.79
N GLN A 16 5.72 7.84 10.09
CA GLN A 16 5.61 8.81 11.19
C GLN A 16 4.42 9.78 11.00
N PRO A 17 4.20 10.37 9.80
CA PRO A 17 2.99 11.13 9.51
C PRO A 17 1.69 10.36 9.78
N LEU A 18 1.54 9.15 9.25
CA LEU A 18 0.33 8.35 9.45
C LEU A 18 0.17 7.95 10.92
N ARG A 19 1.26 7.58 11.59
CA ARG A 19 1.27 7.25 13.02
C ARG A 19 0.77 8.42 13.86
N ALA A 20 1.31 9.63 13.64
CA ALA A 20 0.87 10.82 14.35
C ALA A 20 -0.61 11.13 14.09
N LEU A 21 -1.05 10.98 12.84
CA LEU A 21 -2.43 11.19 12.43
C LEU A 21 -3.40 10.20 13.09
N LEU A 22 -3.09 8.90 13.09
CA LEU A 22 -3.88 7.88 13.76
C LEU A 22 -3.88 8.11 15.28
N ARG A 23 -2.73 8.45 15.89
CA ARG A 23 -2.67 8.76 17.33
C ARG A 23 -3.61 9.89 17.71
N ALA A 24 -3.61 10.96 16.94
CA ALA A 24 -4.52 12.08 17.14
C ALA A 24 -5.99 11.69 16.93
N ALA A 25 -6.26 10.90 15.90
CA ALA A 25 -7.60 10.42 15.58
C ALA A 25 -8.22 9.65 16.74
N PHE A 26 -7.52 8.63 17.23
CA PHE A 26 -7.99 7.78 18.31
C PHE A 26 -8.04 8.53 19.64
N ALA A 27 -7.08 9.43 19.91
CA ALA A 27 -7.13 10.29 21.09
C ALA A 27 -8.37 11.19 21.10
N SER A 28 -8.88 11.62 19.93
CA SER A 28 -10.13 12.38 19.84
C SER A 28 -11.38 11.56 20.21
N GLN A 29 -11.25 10.23 20.26
CA GLN A 29 -12.27 9.27 20.65
C GLN A 29 -11.98 8.66 22.04
N ASP A 30 -11.13 9.33 22.85
CA ASP A 30 -10.72 8.86 24.18
C ASP A 30 -10.00 7.49 24.18
N ILE A 31 -9.43 7.09 23.02
CA ILE A 31 -8.64 5.86 22.84
C ILE A 31 -7.16 6.23 22.74
N THR A 32 -6.31 5.72 23.63
CA THR A 32 -4.87 6.01 23.61
C THR A 32 -4.11 4.91 22.87
N PRO A 33 -3.49 5.19 21.70
CA PRO A 33 -2.78 4.16 20.95
C PRO A 33 -1.37 3.94 21.51
N LEU A 34 -1.02 2.68 21.67
CA LEU A 34 0.29 2.16 22.06
C LEU A 34 1.08 1.72 20.83
N GLU A 35 2.41 1.67 20.96
CA GLU A 35 3.28 1.22 19.87
C GLU A 35 3.43 -0.30 19.85
N PHE A 36 3.51 -0.88 18.65
CA PHE A 36 3.74 -2.30 18.43
C PHE A 36 5.11 -2.57 17.79
N PRO A 37 5.84 -3.63 18.20
CA PRO A 37 5.58 -4.51 19.34
C PRO A 37 6.10 -3.89 20.64
N PRO A 38 5.43 -4.05 21.80
CA PRO A 38 6.15 -3.97 23.05
C PRO A 38 7.06 -5.22 23.07
N GLU A 39 8.37 -5.03 23.15
CA GLU A 39 9.36 -6.12 23.18
C GLU A 39 9.01 -7.20 24.24
N ASP A 40 8.27 -6.80 25.27
CA ASP A 40 7.81 -7.62 26.38
C ASP A 40 6.46 -8.34 26.20
N LEU A 41 5.60 -7.95 25.25
CA LEU A 41 4.21 -8.48 25.17
C LEU A 41 4.16 -9.95 24.72
N LEU A 42 5.04 -10.34 23.79
CA LEU A 42 5.14 -11.72 23.27
C LEU A 42 6.00 -12.62 24.16
N ALA A 43 7.00 -12.05 24.83
CA ALA A 43 7.86 -12.78 25.76
C ALA A 43 7.19 -12.99 27.13
N GLY A 44 6.36 -12.03 27.57
CA GLY A 44 5.66 -12.03 28.86
C GLY A 44 4.34 -12.82 28.87
N ALA A 45 3.55 -12.75 27.79
CA ALA A 45 2.27 -13.48 27.70
C ALA A 45 2.44 -15.01 27.72
N ALA A 46 3.59 -15.52 27.30
CA ALA A 46 3.94 -16.94 27.37
C ALA A 46 4.42 -17.37 28.77
N ARG A 47 4.88 -16.44 29.61
CA ARG A 47 5.49 -16.74 30.93
C ARG A 47 4.53 -16.58 32.09
N ASN A 48 3.64 -15.58 32.03
CA ASN A 48 2.76 -15.23 33.14
C ASN A 48 1.32 -15.32 32.67
N GLY A 49 0.68 -16.47 32.88
CA GLY A 49 -0.73 -16.69 32.61
C GLY A 49 -1.65 -15.89 33.53
N ARG A 50 -1.64 -14.55 33.43
CA ARG A 50 -2.64 -13.58 33.93
C ARG A 50 -2.16 -12.15 33.67
N ALA A 51 -2.82 -11.47 32.75
CA ALA A 51 -3.27 -10.11 32.92
C ALA A 51 -4.71 -10.10 32.40
N ASP A 52 -5.65 -9.54 33.15
CA ASP A 52 -7.03 -9.38 32.64
C ASP A 52 -6.97 -8.73 31.24
N PRO A 53 -7.73 -9.22 30.25
CA PRO A 53 -7.78 -8.59 28.95
C PRO A 53 -8.20 -7.12 29.12
N PRO A 54 -7.46 -6.12 28.62
CA PRO A 54 -8.07 -4.82 28.47
C PRO A 54 -9.29 -4.97 27.56
N ALA A 55 -10.48 -4.60 28.06
CA ALA A 55 -11.71 -4.63 27.28
C ALA A 55 -11.50 -3.90 25.94
N GLY A 56 -11.77 -4.56 24.81
CA GLY A 56 -11.50 -4.00 23.48
C GLY A 56 -10.01 -3.90 23.19
N SER A 57 -9.45 -4.93 22.54
CA SER A 57 -8.04 -4.96 22.14
C SER A 57 -7.96 -4.98 20.62
N LEU A 58 -7.36 -3.95 20.01
CA LEU A 58 -7.24 -3.81 18.56
C LEU A 58 -5.78 -3.59 18.15
N LEU A 59 -5.32 -4.34 17.15
CA LEU A 59 -4.01 -4.18 16.55
C LEU A 59 -4.16 -3.70 15.09
N LEU A 60 -3.64 -2.50 14.79
CA LEU A 60 -3.46 -2.03 13.42
C LEU A 60 -2.09 -2.46 12.92
N VAL A 61 -2.06 -3.42 11.99
CA VAL A 61 -0.84 -3.99 11.42
C VAL A 61 -0.56 -3.38 10.06
N ASP A 62 0.51 -2.61 9.98
CA ASP A 62 1.12 -2.17 8.73
C ASP A 62 1.75 -3.36 8.01
N LEU A 63 1.16 -3.75 6.88
CA LEU A 63 1.61 -4.89 6.10
C LEU A 63 3.01 -4.68 5.50
N ALA A 64 3.37 -3.44 5.15
CA ALA A 64 4.70 -3.11 4.63
C ALA A 64 5.76 -3.21 5.73
N TRP A 65 5.46 -2.73 6.94
CA TRP A 65 6.33 -2.92 8.10
C TRP A 65 6.57 -4.40 8.37
N ALA A 66 5.50 -5.19 8.33
CA ALA A 66 5.56 -6.59 8.64
C ALA A 66 6.33 -7.40 7.58
N ALA A 67 6.24 -7.03 6.31
CA ALA A 67 7.05 -7.64 5.24
C ALA A 67 8.56 -7.39 5.44
N ALA A 68 8.95 -6.23 5.98
CA ALA A 68 10.35 -5.81 6.13
C ALA A 68 11.08 -6.36 7.37
N ASP A 69 10.38 -6.90 8.37
CA ASP A 69 10.99 -7.45 9.59
C ASP A 69 11.04 -8.99 9.57
N ALA A 70 11.86 -9.57 10.43
CA ALA A 70 11.95 -10.99 10.78
C ALA A 70 10.59 -11.69 11.01
N ARG A 71 9.59 -10.90 11.37
CA ARG A 71 8.28 -11.31 11.82
C ARG A 71 7.27 -10.82 10.78
N GLY A 72 7.18 -11.53 9.65
CA GLY A 72 6.22 -11.30 8.56
C GLY A 72 4.80 -10.95 9.02
N ALA A 73 3.98 -10.32 8.18
CA ALA A 73 2.57 -9.96 8.51
C ALA A 73 1.80 -11.16 9.06
N ALA A 74 1.85 -12.28 8.33
CA ALA A 74 1.21 -13.52 8.75
C ALA A 74 1.67 -14.01 10.14
N GLU A 75 2.95 -13.83 10.49
CA GLU A 75 3.49 -14.24 11.79
C GLU A 75 3.01 -13.31 12.91
N ILE A 76 2.94 -12.00 12.67
CA ILE A 76 2.36 -11.03 13.62
C ILE A 76 0.90 -11.38 13.89
N VAL A 77 0.11 -11.62 12.84
CA VAL A 77 -1.30 -11.97 12.99
C VAL A 77 -1.47 -13.32 13.69
N ARG A 78 -0.65 -14.32 13.32
CA ARG A 78 -0.64 -15.63 14.00
C ARG A 78 -0.35 -15.48 15.50
N ARG A 79 0.67 -14.71 15.87
CA ARG A 79 1.01 -14.44 17.27
C ARG A 79 -0.09 -13.69 18.00
N ALA A 80 -0.68 -12.69 17.37
CA ALA A 80 -1.80 -11.93 17.93
C ALA A 80 -2.97 -12.87 18.26
N ARG A 81 -3.31 -13.80 17.37
CA ARG A 81 -4.35 -14.83 17.59
C ARG A 81 -4.04 -15.79 18.75
N CYS A 82 -2.77 -15.99 19.08
CA CYS A 82 -2.35 -16.83 20.21
C CYS A 82 -2.38 -16.09 21.57
N LEU A 83 -2.62 -14.78 21.59
CA LEU A 83 -2.74 -14.03 22.84
C LEU A 83 -4.04 -14.43 23.57
N PRO A 84 -4.03 -14.55 24.92
CA PRO A 84 -5.23 -14.94 25.69
C PRO A 84 -6.46 -14.07 25.43
N TRP A 85 -6.25 -12.78 25.17
CA TRP A 85 -7.29 -11.78 24.93
C TRP A 85 -7.68 -11.61 23.45
N ARG A 86 -7.03 -12.35 22.53
CA ARG A 86 -7.36 -12.43 21.10
C ARG A 86 -7.75 -11.08 20.49
N PRO A 87 -6.82 -10.11 20.39
CA PRO A 87 -7.13 -8.80 19.83
C PRO A 87 -7.69 -8.94 18.42
N ALA A 88 -8.62 -8.06 18.07
CA ALA A 88 -8.95 -7.82 16.68
C ALA A 88 -7.70 -7.32 15.95
N VAL A 89 -7.54 -7.72 14.70
CA VAL A 89 -6.40 -7.31 13.87
C VAL A 89 -6.96 -6.67 12.63
N LEU A 90 -6.54 -5.44 12.33
CA LEU A 90 -6.86 -4.79 11.06
C LEU A 90 -5.56 -4.53 10.32
N ALA A 91 -5.53 -4.91 9.05
CA ALA A 91 -4.38 -4.69 8.19
C ALA A 91 -4.47 -3.29 7.58
N ILE A 92 -3.33 -2.61 7.51
CA ILE A 92 -3.22 -1.29 6.88
C ILE A 92 -2.11 -1.33 5.83
N ALA A 93 -2.33 -0.67 4.70
CA ALA A 93 -1.35 -0.51 3.62
C ALA A 93 -1.13 0.99 3.38
N PRO A 94 -0.16 1.61 4.07
CA PRO A 94 0.02 3.07 4.03
C PRO A 94 0.53 3.59 2.69
N LEU A 95 1.11 2.72 1.86
CA LEU A 95 1.64 3.09 0.54
C LEU A 95 0.65 2.78 -0.60
N ALA A 96 -0.40 2.00 -0.34
CA ALA A 96 -1.40 1.66 -1.34
C ALA A 96 -2.34 2.85 -1.60
N ARG A 97 -2.40 3.32 -2.85
CA ARG A 97 -3.30 4.41 -3.31
C ARG A 97 -4.74 3.93 -3.54
N THR A 98 -4.86 2.68 -3.93
CA THR A 98 -6.10 1.96 -4.21
C THR A 98 -5.96 0.58 -3.56
N VAL A 99 -7.07 -0.01 -3.13
CA VAL A 99 -7.10 -1.39 -2.67
C VAL A 99 -7.71 -2.26 -3.75
N TRP A 100 -6.93 -3.19 -4.25
CA TRP A 100 -7.38 -4.18 -5.23
C TRP A 100 -8.15 -5.32 -4.53
N GLN A 101 -8.98 -6.06 -5.28
CA GLN A 101 -9.71 -7.21 -4.76
C GLN A 101 -8.74 -8.27 -4.20
N ASN A 102 -7.66 -8.61 -4.92
CA ASN A 102 -6.66 -9.57 -4.45
C ASN A 102 -5.98 -9.15 -3.13
N GLU A 103 -5.76 -7.86 -2.92
CA GLU A 103 -5.23 -7.28 -1.68
C GLU A 103 -6.22 -7.41 -0.53
N ASN A 104 -7.49 -7.08 -0.76
CA ASN A 104 -8.56 -7.28 0.22
C ASN A 104 -8.74 -8.74 0.58
N GLU A 105 -8.74 -9.64 -0.40
CA GLU A 105 -8.83 -11.08 -0.14
C GLU A 105 -7.65 -11.60 0.67
N TRP A 106 -6.44 -11.12 0.35
CA TRP A 106 -5.25 -11.46 1.12
C TRP A 106 -5.33 -10.96 2.57
N ALA A 107 -5.73 -9.69 2.77
CA ALA A 107 -5.94 -9.12 4.10
C ALA A 107 -7.02 -9.88 4.87
N ARG A 108 -8.18 -10.17 4.27
CA ARG A 108 -9.27 -10.95 4.89
C ARG A 108 -8.82 -12.34 5.31
N ARG A 109 -8.01 -13.04 4.50
CA ARG A 109 -7.45 -14.35 4.89
C ARG A 109 -6.56 -14.23 6.13
N LEU A 110 -5.75 -13.17 6.21
CA LEU A 110 -4.85 -12.94 7.34
C LEU A 110 -5.60 -12.50 8.59
N THR A 111 -6.46 -11.50 8.49
CA THR A 111 -7.01 -10.77 9.64
C THR A 111 -8.50 -11.03 9.89
N GLY A 112 -9.25 -11.44 8.88
CA GLY A 112 -10.72 -11.50 8.89
C GLY A 112 -11.39 -10.22 8.40
N HIS A 113 -10.63 -9.20 8.02
CA HIS A 113 -11.13 -7.87 7.68
C HIS A 113 -10.49 -7.32 6.39
N ASP A 114 -11.15 -6.34 5.78
CA ASP A 114 -10.63 -5.63 4.61
C ASP A 114 -9.35 -4.84 4.92
N LEU A 115 -8.58 -4.61 3.87
CA LEU A 115 -7.37 -3.82 3.94
C LEU A 115 -7.73 -2.34 4.03
N LEU A 116 -7.15 -1.63 5.00
CA LEU A 116 -7.31 -0.18 5.12
C LEU A 116 -6.13 0.51 4.40
N ALA A 117 -6.41 1.12 3.25
CA ALA A 117 -5.42 1.94 2.54
C ALA A 117 -5.46 3.40 2.95
N ARG A 118 -4.35 4.11 2.71
CA ARG A 118 -4.25 5.56 2.90
C ARG A 118 -4.57 6.29 1.59
N PRO A 119 -5.72 6.98 1.45
CA PRO A 119 -5.94 7.87 0.32
C PRO A 119 -5.04 9.10 0.47
N GLU A 120 -4.21 9.37 -0.54
CA GLU A 120 -3.19 10.42 -0.49
C GLU A 120 -3.71 11.86 -0.46
N ASP A 121 -4.99 12.09 -0.71
CA ASP A 121 -5.52 13.45 -0.91
C ASP A 121 -6.47 13.94 0.18
N SER A 122 -6.83 13.11 1.15
CA SER A 122 -7.69 13.52 2.26
C SER A 122 -7.34 12.80 3.55
N GLN A 123 -6.53 13.47 4.37
CA GLN A 123 -6.24 13.02 5.74
C GLN A 123 -7.54 12.85 6.55
N ARG A 124 -8.59 13.61 6.23
CA ARG A 124 -9.91 13.45 6.86
C ARG A 124 -10.57 12.13 6.46
N GLU A 125 -10.66 11.83 5.16
CA GLU A 125 -11.24 10.57 4.68
C GLU A 125 -10.44 9.36 5.18
N THR A 126 -9.10 9.45 5.15
CA THR A 126 -8.21 8.44 5.71
C THR A 126 -8.56 8.15 7.16
N VAL A 127 -8.59 9.19 8.00
CA VAL A 127 -8.82 9.00 9.43
C VAL A 127 -10.23 8.52 9.73
N SER A 128 -11.24 9.07 9.04
CA SER A 128 -12.62 8.64 9.19
C SER A 128 -12.77 7.16 8.85
N ALA A 129 -12.17 6.69 7.74
CA ALA A 129 -12.21 5.28 7.36
C ALA A 129 -11.56 4.37 8.41
N PHE A 130 -10.38 4.75 8.92
CA PHE A 130 -9.68 3.97 9.94
C PHE A 130 -10.43 3.94 11.27
N LEU A 131 -11.01 5.07 11.69
CA LEU A 131 -11.85 5.12 12.88
C LEU A 131 -13.09 4.27 12.72
N SER A 132 -13.86 4.44 11.65
CA SER A 132 -15.07 3.64 11.39
C SER A 132 -14.77 2.13 11.36
N ALA A 133 -13.63 1.72 10.81
CA ALA A 133 -13.21 0.32 10.84
C ALA A 133 -12.78 -0.17 12.24
N ALA A 134 -12.19 0.70 13.05
CA ALA A 134 -11.62 0.35 14.35
C ALA A 134 -12.62 0.42 15.52
N MET A 135 -13.58 1.35 15.49
CA MET A 135 -14.51 1.61 16.60
C MET A 135 -15.30 0.38 17.06
N PRO A 136 -15.82 -0.48 16.17
CA PRO A 136 -16.53 -1.70 16.58
C PRO A 136 -15.71 -2.64 17.48
N PHE A 137 -14.37 -2.61 17.36
CA PHE A 137 -13.46 -3.45 18.14
C PHE A 137 -12.95 -2.75 19.41
N ALA A 138 -13.03 -1.43 19.45
CA ALA A 138 -12.63 -0.62 20.60
C ALA A 138 -13.72 -0.55 21.70
N GLY A 139 -14.84 -1.26 21.55
CA GLY A 139 -15.94 -1.23 22.53
C GLY A 139 -16.64 0.14 22.62
N SER A 140 -16.41 1.00 21.62
CA SER A 140 -16.97 2.34 21.51
C SER A 140 -18.02 2.37 20.38
N GLY A 141 -18.99 3.30 20.47
CA GLY A 141 -20.00 3.50 19.44
C GLY A 141 -19.46 4.09 18.13
N GLU A 142 -20.32 4.61 17.26
CA GLU A 142 -19.88 5.32 16.04
C GLU A 142 -18.92 6.48 16.37
N PRO A 143 -17.90 6.74 15.53
CA PRO A 143 -16.93 7.79 15.80
C PRO A 143 -17.58 9.18 15.78
N GLU A 144 -17.26 10.01 16.78
CA GLU A 144 -17.70 11.41 16.83
C GLU A 144 -16.84 12.26 15.87
N LEU A 145 -17.24 12.31 14.59
CA LEU A 145 -16.51 13.04 13.54
C LEU A 145 -16.33 14.54 13.86
N GLY A 146 -17.23 15.16 14.62
CA GLY A 146 -17.09 16.54 15.08
C GLY A 146 -15.88 16.76 16.00
N ARG A 147 -15.62 15.83 16.92
CA ARG A 147 -14.42 15.86 17.78
C ARG A 147 -13.16 15.64 16.96
N LEU A 148 -13.21 14.68 16.04
CA LEU A 148 -12.13 14.39 15.12
C LEU A 148 -11.73 15.65 14.34
N TYR A 149 -12.67 16.29 13.66
CA TYR A 149 -12.36 17.44 12.81
C TYR A 149 -11.86 18.65 13.60
N THR A 150 -12.32 18.82 14.84
CA THR A 150 -11.79 19.83 15.76
C THR A 150 -10.32 19.57 16.09
N HIS A 151 -9.97 18.33 16.40
CA HIS A 151 -8.59 17.90 16.69
C HIS A 151 -7.68 17.99 15.46
N LEU A 152 -8.14 17.50 14.31
CA LEU A 152 -7.38 17.52 13.06
C LEU A 152 -7.09 18.94 12.58
N ARG A 153 -8.01 19.90 12.80
CA ARG A 153 -7.78 21.31 12.40
C ARG A 153 -6.52 21.91 13.04
N VAL A 154 -6.18 21.49 14.26
CA VAL A 154 -5.00 21.96 15.00
C VAL A 154 -3.72 21.26 14.54
N LEU A 155 -3.79 19.96 14.23
CA LEU A 155 -2.61 19.14 13.93
C LEU A 155 -2.23 19.10 12.45
N VAL A 156 -3.22 19.27 11.57
CA VAL A 156 -3.10 18.95 10.14
C VAL A 156 -3.26 20.21 9.26
N GLY A 157 -3.75 21.32 9.83
CA GLY A 157 -4.09 22.52 9.08
C GLY A 157 -5.36 22.35 8.24
N PRO A 158 -5.77 23.38 7.47
CA PRO A 158 -6.89 23.25 6.53
C PRO A 158 -6.57 22.19 5.47
N ALA A 159 -7.57 21.41 5.06
CA ALA A 159 -7.43 20.41 4.01
C ALA A 159 -6.80 21.05 2.76
N ARG A 160 -5.68 20.50 2.27
CA ARG A 160 -5.01 21.00 1.08
C ARG A 160 -5.64 20.38 -0.17
N GLY A 161 -6.45 21.16 -0.88
CA GLY A 161 -7.07 20.76 -2.14
C GLY A 161 -8.27 19.83 -1.99
N ASP A 162 -9.00 19.65 -3.09
CA ASP A 162 -10.05 18.63 -3.18
C ASP A 162 -9.40 17.23 -3.30
N SER A 163 -10.01 16.22 -2.67
CA SER A 163 -9.63 14.83 -2.88
C SER A 163 -9.74 14.44 -4.35
N ALA A 164 -8.94 13.48 -4.83
CA ALA A 164 -9.07 12.97 -6.19
C ALA A 164 -10.53 12.60 -6.54
N GLU A 165 -11.23 11.96 -5.60
CA GLU A 165 -12.65 11.65 -5.74
C GLU A 165 -13.52 12.90 -5.87
N ALA A 166 -13.31 13.92 -5.04
CA ALA A 166 -14.07 15.17 -5.12
C ALA A 166 -13.80 15.93 -6.43
N THR A 167 -12.56 15.97 -6.91
CA THR A 167 -12.20 16.54 -8.23
C THR A 167 -12.94 15.80 -9.34
N ILE A 168 -12.88 14.46 -9.35
CA ILE A 168 -13.51 13.62 -10.39
C ILE A 168 -15.03 13.76 -10.35
N ARG A 169 -15.65 13.64 -9.18
CA ARG A 169 -17.10 13.73 -9.02
C ARG A 169 -17.63 15.09 -9.44
N ARG A 170 -16.91 16.18 -9.13
CA ARG A 170 -17.30 17.54 -9.55
C ARG A 170 -17.18 17.74 -11.05
N GLY A 171 -16.09 17.26 -11.67
CA GLY A 171 -15.85 17.45 -13.10
C GLY A 171 -16.65 16.51 -14.00
N THR A 172 -17.07 15.34 -13.50
CA THR A 172 -17.63 14.28 -14.35
C THR A 172 -18.96 13.70 -13.87
N GLY A 173 -19.32 13.91 -12.59
CA GLY A 173 -20.43 13.21 -11.92
C GLY A 173 -20.16 11.73 -11.60
N ALA A 174 -19.05 11.16 -12.06
CA ALA A 174 -18.71 9.75 -11.89
C ALA A 174 -17.82 9.51 -10.67
N SER A 175 -17.70 8.25 -10.26
CA SER A 175 -16.65 7.78 -9.36
C SER A 175 -15.29 7.66 -10.08
N PRO A 176 -14.17 7.61 -9.34
CA PRO A 176 -12.85 7.39 -9.95
C PRO A 176 -12.75 6.12 -10.80
N ALA A 177 -13.33 5.01 -10.33
CA ALA A 177 -13.32 3.74 -11.05
C ALA A 177 -14.14 3.80 -12.35
N GLU A 178 -15.31 4.44 -12.34
CA GLU A 178 -16.13 4.64 -13.54
C GLU A 178 -15.42 5.53 -14.57
N LEU A 179 -14.78 6.61 -14.13
CA LEU A 179 -13.99 7.47 -15.01
C LEU A 179 -12.80 6.70 -15.61
N ALA A 180 -12.07 5.93 -14.80
CA ALA A 180 -10.95 5.11 -15.26
C ALA A 180 -11.39 4.10 -16.33
N ALA A 181 -12.48 3.36 -16.08
CA ALA A 181 -13.04 2.41 -17.03
C ALA A 181 -13.51 3.09 -18.33
N ALA A 182 -14.18 4.24 -18.21
CA ALA A 182 -14.62 5.00 -19.37
C ALA A 182 -13.44 5.53 -20.20
N LEU A 183 -12.40 6.03 -19.54
CA LEU A 183 -11.17 6.48 -20.20
C LEU A 183 -10.49 5.32 -20.94
N ALA A 184 -10.31 4.17 -20.28
CA ALA A 184 -9.70 2.99 -20.88
C ALA A 184 -10.45 2.50 -22.13
N ALA A 185 -11.78 2.57 -22.13
CA ALA A 185 -12.61 2.24 -23.29
C ALA A 185 -12.63 3.32 -24.39
N GLY A 186 -12.33 4.57 -24.01
CA GLY A 186 -12.47 5.74 -24.87
C GLY A 186 -11.20 6.15 -25.62
N VAL A 187 -10.02 5.86 -25.06
CA VAL A 187 -8.73 6.20 -25.66
C VAL A 187 -8.16 5.05 -26.49
N LYS A 188 -7.27 5.37 -27.42
CA LYS A 188 -6.59 4.36 -28.24
C LYS A 188 -5.50 3.65 -27.44
N VAL A 189 -5.85 2.55 -26.80
CA VAL A 189 -4.87 1.67 -26.13
C VAL A 189 -4.15 0.80 -27.18
N ALA A 190 -2.83 0.91 -27.25
CA ALA A 190 -2.01 0.18 -28.21
C ALA A 190 -0.54 0.08 -27.76
N ASP A 191 0.16 -0.92 -28.29
CA ASP A 191 1.62 -1.02 -28.16
C ASP A 191 2.29 0.11 -28.93
N ARG A 192 3.14 0.89 -28.24
CA ARG A 192 3.92 1.99 -28.83
C ARG A 192 5.42 1.74 -28.71
N ARG A 193 6.21 2.40 -29.55
CA ARG A 193 7.68 2.35 -29.49
C ARG A 193 8.24 3.76 -29.39
N TYR A 194 9.20 3.96 -28.49
CA TYR A 194 9.94 5.21 -28.37
C TYR A 194 11.38 4.91 -27.98
N ARG A 195 12.36 5.54 -28.67
CA ARG A 195 13.81 5.33 -28.46
C ARG A 195 14.20 3.86 -28.29
N LEU A 196 13.78 3.01 -29.24
CA LEU A 196 14.02 1.55 -29.26
C LEU A 196 13.36 0.75 -28.13
N LYS A 197 12.69 1.39 -27.16
CA LYS A 197 11.92 0.73 -26.11
C LYS A 197 10.47 0.53 -26.56
N LYS A 198 9.90 -0.63 -26.25
CA LYS A 198 8.49 -0.96 -26.49
C LYS A 198 7.68 -0.69 -25.22
N TYR A 199 6.55 -0.02 -25.36
CA TYR A 199 5.60 0.31 -24.31
C TYR A 199 4.28 -0.39 -24.64
N PRO A 200 4.02 -1.57 -24.08
CA PRO A 200 2.77 -2.28 -24.35
C PRO A 200 1.58 -1.61 -23.67
N GLU A 201 0.41 -1.75 -24.30
CA GLU A 201 -0.91 -1.41 -23.75
C GLU A 201 -0.99 -0.01 -23.13
N CYS A 202 -0.42 0.99 -23.79
CA CYS A 202 -0.47 2.38 -23.33
C CYS A 202 -1.40 3.24 -24.19
N PHE A 203 -1.60 4.49 -23.77
CA PHE A 203 -2.27 5.56 -24.53
C PHE A 203 -1.49 6.87 -24.39
N VAL A 204 -1.75 7.85 -25.26
CA VAL A 204 -1.06 9.15 -25.25
C VAL A 204 -1.80 10.15 -24.36
N GLY A 205 -1.08 10.94 -23.57
CA GLY A 205 -1.64 11.95 -22.67
C GLY A 205 -2.53 12.97 -23.36
N GLY A 206 -2.07 13.53 -24.49
CA GLY A 206 -2.85 14.48 -25.28
C GLY A 206 -4.14 13.87 -25.85
N GLU A 207 -4.08 12.64 -26.36
CA GLU A 207 -5.27 11.90 -26.82
C GLU A 207 -6.29 11.70 -25.69
N ALA A 208 -5.81 11.42 -24.47
CA ALA A 208 -6.67 11.29 -23.30
C ALA A 208 -7.31 12.62 -22.87
N VAL A 209 -6.56 13.73 -22.93
CA VAL A 209 -7.07 15.08 -22.65
C VAL A 209 -8.16 15.46 -23.65
N ASP A 210 -7.92 15.26 -24.94
CA ASP A 210 -8.92 15.53 -25.99
C ASP A 210 -10.19 14.69 -25.78
N TRP A 211 -10.03 13.42 -25.40
CA TRP A 211 -11.17 12.56 -25.08
C TRP A 211 -11.96 13.05 -23.86
N LEU A 212 -11.29 13.45 -22.77
CA LEU A 212 -11.92 13.97 -21.55
C LEU A 212 -12.73 15.24 -21.83
N ILE A 213 -12.17 16.17 -22.63
CA ILE A 213 -12.83 17.39 -23.08
C ILE A 213 -14.11 17.03 -23.84
N GLY A 214 -14.02 16.13 -24.82
CA GLY A 214 -15.18 15.71 -25.63
C GLY A 214 -16.27 15.02 -24.82
N ARG A 215 -15.88 14.14 -23.88
CA ARG A 215 -16.81 13.31 -23.12
C ARG A 215 -17.53 14.03 -21.98
N TYR A 216 -16.84 14.95 -21.30
CA TYR A 216 -17.35 15.65 -20.11
C TYR A 216 -17.55 17.15 -20.30
N ARG A 217 -17.21 17.70 -21.48
CA ARG A 217 -17.35 19.12 -21.82
C ARG A 217 -16.62 20.05 -20.85
N VAL A 218 -15.45 19.62 -20.38
CA VAL A 218 -14.59 20.37 -19.46
C VAL A 218 -13.51 21.14 -20.23
N GLY A 219 -12.88 22.12 -19.59
CA GLY A 219 -11.71 22.81 -20.15
C GLY A 219 -10.49 21.89 -20.23
N ARG A 220 -9.47 22.29 -20.98
CA ARG A 220 -8.22 21.51 -21.13
C ARG A 220 -7.48 21.37 -19.80
N ASP A 221 -7.41 22.44 -19.00
CA ASP A 221 -6.81 22.42 -17.66
C ASP A 221 -7.59 21.50 -16.71
N ASP A 222 -8.92 21.52 -16.78
CA ASP A 222 -9.78 20.63 -15.98
C ASP A 222 -9.60 19.16 -16.41
N ALA A 223 -9.44 18.89 -17.71
CA ALA A 223 -9.14 17.54 -18.20
C ALA A 223 -7.78 17.03 -17.69
N VAL A 224 -6.76 17.90 -17.65
CA VAL A 224 -5.47 17.57 -17.01
C VAL A 224 -5.66 17.31 -15.52
N ALA A 225 -6.45 18.12 -14.82
CA ALA A 225 -6.75 17.92 -13.41
C ALA A 225 -7.50 16.60 -13.14
N LEU A 226 -8.41 16.19 -14.03
CA LEU A 226 -9.07 14.88 -13.97
C LEU A 226 -8.09 13.71 -14.15
N GLY A 227 -7.19 13.80 -15.14
CA GLY A 227 -6.14 12.79 -15.34
C GLY A 227 -5.17 12.71 -14.16
N GLU A 228 -4.80 13.85 -13.57
CA GLU A 228 -3.99 13.88 -12.36
C GLU A 228 -4.74 13.36 -11.13
N ALA A 229 -6.05 13.60 -11.03
CA ALA A 229 -6.88 12.99 -9.99
C ALA A 229 -6.93 11.46 -10.13
N LEU A 230 -7.09 10.91 -11.33
CA LEU A 230 -6.98 9.46 -11.57
C LEU A 230 -5.60 8.92 -11.19
N ARG A 231 -4.53 9.67 -11.49
CA ARG A 231 -3.17 9.29 -11.13
C ARG A 231 -2.97 9.23 -9.62
N ARG A 232 -3.43 10.27 -8.91
CA ARG A 232 -3.37 10.31 -7.43
C ARG A 232 -4.19 9.18 -6.79
N ALA A 233 -5.32 8.81 -7.39
CA ALA A 233 -6.13 7.65 -6.99
C ALA A 233 -5.51 6.28 -7.31
N GLY A 234 -4.36 6.24 -7.99
CA GLY A 234 -3.70 4.98 -8.40
C GLY A 234 -4.33 4.29 -9.60
N LEU A 235 -5.32 4.92 -10.25
CA LEU A 235 -6.06 4.35 -11.38
C LEU A 235 -5.46 4.74 -12.74
N LEU A 236 -4.46 5.60 -12.75
CA LEU A 236 -3.71 6.00 -13.93
C LEU A 236 -2.23 6.10 -13.57
N HIS A 237 -1.36 5.61 -14.44
CA HIS A 237 0.09 5.76 -14.24
C HIS A 237 0.81 6.09 -15.53
N HIS A 238 1.88 6.88 -15.41
CA HIS A 238 2.84 7.02 -16.50
C HIS A 238 3.47 5.65 -16.79
N ALA A 239 3.75 5.33 -18.05
CA ALA A 239 4.18 3.99 -18.45
C ALA A 239 5.51 3.54 -17.82
N VAL A 240 6.31 4.46 -17.29
CA VAL A 240 7.50 4.19 -16.46
C VAL A 240 7.42 4.80 -15.05
N ASN A 241 6.26 5.33 -14.67
CA ASN A 241 5.95 5.85 -13.34
C ASN A 241 6.89 6.97 -12.80
N GLU A 242 7.35 7.85 -13.71
CA GLU A 242 8.33 8.92 -13.40
C GLU A 242 7.73 10.34 -13.32
N GLN A 243 6.49 10.56 -13.77
CA GLN A 243 5.95 11.92 -13.89
C GLN A 243 4.43 12.03 -13.66
N PRO A 244 3.94 13.23 -13.29
CA PRO A 244 2.51 13.55 -13.22
C PRO A 244 1.80 13.39 -14.57
N PHE A 245 0.47 13.38 -14.56
CA PHE A 245 -0.31 13.42 -15.78
C PHE A 245 -0.12 14.75 -16.50
N ARG A 246 0.13 14.70 -17.81
CA ARG A 246 0.40 15.86 -18.66
C ARG A 246 -0.23 15.67 -20.03
N ASP A 247 -0.78 16.77 -20.54
CA ASP A 247 -1.16 16.92 -21.94
C ASP A 247 0.09 16.91 -22.83
N GLY A 248 0.15 15.95 -23.76
CA GLY A 248 1.28 15.78 -24.68
C GLY A 248 1.62 14.32 -25.00
N GLU A 249 2.75 14.14 -25.68
CA GLU A 249 3.25 12.86 -26.22
C GLU A 249 3.90 11.96 -25.15
N PHE A 250 3.20 11.78 -24.02
CA PHE A 250 3.61 10.89 -22.94
C PHE A 250 2.72 9.66 -22.89
N PHE A 251 3.28 8.52 -22.51
CA PHE A 251 2.54 7.27 -22.47
C PHE A 251 2.02 6.97 -21.07
N TYR A 252 0.74 6.65 -20.99
CA TYR A 252 0.06 6.31 -19.75
C TYR A 252 -0.68 4.98 -19.89
N ARG A 253 -1.06 4.42 -18.76
CA ARG A 253 -1.87 3.21 -18.63
C ARG A 253 -2.93 3.44 -17.56
N VAL A 254 -4.12 2.89 -17.80
CA VAL A 254 -5.18 2.86 -16.79
C VAL A 254 -5.03 1.56 -16.01
N ALA A 255 -5.02 1.66 -14.69
CA ALA A 255 -5.14 0.50 -13.82
C ALA A 255 -6.64 0.24 -13.62
N VAL A 256 -7.20 -0.63 -14.46
CA VAL A 256 -8.59 -1.11 -14.32
C VAL A 256 -8.58 -2.53 -13.75
N PRO A 257 -9.56 -2.90 -12.90
CA PRO A 257 -9.71 -4.29 -12.48
C PRO A 257 -9.67 -5.23 -13.70
N GLY A 258 -8.87 -6.27 -13.59
CA GLY A 258 -8.55 -7.17 -14.70
C GLY A 258 -8.11 -8.53 -14.19
N ARG A 259 -7.37 -9.29 -15.01
CA ARG A 259 -6.94 -10.63 -14.59
C ARG A 259 -5.97 -10.60 -13.42
N PHE A 260 -5.15 -9.54 -13.32
CA PHE A 260 -4.20 -9.40 -12.22
C PHE A 260 -4.91 -9.33 -10.86
N ASP A 261 -6.10 -8.72 -10.81
CA ASP A 261 -6.89 -8.54 -9.58
C ASP A 261 -7.54 -9.85 -9.11
N ALA A 262 -7.57 -10.88 -9.97
CA ALA A 262 -7.98 -12.23 -9.62
C ALA A 262 -6.80 -13.11 -9.18
N VAL A 263 -5.55 -12.63 -9.27
CA VAL A 263 -4.37 -13.42 -8.88
C VAL A 263 -4.14 -13.29 -7.37
N PRO A 264 -4.15 -14.41 -6.60
CA PRO A 264 -3.83 -14.36 -5.18
C PRO A 264 -2.39 -13.89 -4.95
N LEU A 265 -2.22 -12.87 -4.10
CA LEU A 265 -0.90 -12.26 -3.84
C LEU A 265 0.10 -13.23 -3.20
N ASP A 266 -0.38 -14.11 -2.33
CA ASP A 266 0.42 -15.18 -1.73
C ASP A 266 0.92 -16.18 -2.78
N ALA A 267 0.08 -16.54 -3.76
CA ALA A 267 0.47 -17.38 -4.89
C ALA A 267 1.50 -16.69 -5.79
N ALA A 268 1.30 -15.41 -6.12
CA ALA A 268 2.24 -14.61 -6.90
C ALA A 268 3.60 -14.49 -6.19
N LEU A 269 3.59 -14.19 -4.89
CA LEU A 269 4.80 -14.07 -4.08
C LEU A 269 5.53 -15.41 -3.93
N ALA A 270 4.81 -16.51 -3.69
CA ALA A 270 5.37 -17.84 -3.61
C ALA A 270 6.03 -18.24 -4.94
N PHE A 271 5.37 -17.97 -6.07
CA PHE A 271 5.92 -18.21 -7.39
C PHE A 271 7.21 -17.42 -7.63
N LEU A 272 7.22 -16.11 -7.36
CA LEU A 272 8.42 -15.28 -7.53
C LEU A 272 9.60 -15.77 -6.69
N ARG A 273 9.34 -16.32 -5.49
CA ARG A 273 10.39 -16.89 -4.62
C ARG A 273 10.95 -18.21 -5.14
N GLN A 274 10.13 -19.02 -5.81
CA GLN A 274 10.45 -20.40 -6.17
C GLN A 274 10.85 -20.57 -7.64
N ALA A 275 10.52 -19.61 -8.49
CA ALA A 275 10.84 -19.63 -9.91
C ALA A 275 12.36 -19.77 -10.14
N PRO A 276 12.82 -20.85 -10.81
CA PRO A 276 14.24 -21.12 -10.99
C PRO A 276 14.97 -19.97 -11.69
N GLY A 277 16.09 -19.52 -11.11
CA GLY A 277 16.94 -18.47 -11.67
C GLY A 277 16.39 -17.04 -11.56
N LEU A 278 15.14 -16.86 -11.14
CA LEU A 278 14.50 -15.54 -11.05
C LEU A 278 15.08 -14.72 -9.88
N VAL A 279 15.27 -15.37 -8.73
CA VAL A 279 16.04 -14.81 -7.60
C VAL A 279 17.47 -15.30 -7.72
N ALA A 280 18.40 -14.38 -7.96
CA ALA A 280 19.82 -14.71 -7.91
C ALA A 280 20.67 -13.45 -7.68
N ASP A 281 21.97 -13.64 -7.53
CA ASP A 281 22.90 -12.54 -7.35
C ASP A 281 23.05 -11.79 -8.69
N ARG A 282 23.09 -10.46 -8.64
CA ARG A 282 23.28 -9.58 -9.81
C ARG A 282 24.31 -8.52 -9.47
N SER A 283 25.01 -8.01 -10.48
CA SER A 283 25.99 -6.93 -10.30
C SER A 283 25.67 -5.77 -11.22
N TRP A 284 25.78 -4.54 -10.72
CA TRP A 284 25.61 -3.33 -11.53
C TRP A 284 26.64 -2.27 -11.10
N ARG A 285 27.39 -1.75 -12.08
CA ARG A 285 28.44 -0.73 -11.87
C ARG A 285 29.44 -1.08 -10.75
N GLY A 286 29.80 -2.36 -10.62
CA GLY A 286 30.75 -2.84 -9.61
C GLY A 286 30.16 -3.04 -8.21
N ALA A 287 28.85 -2.84 -8.02
CA ALA A 287 28.13 -3.20 -6.80
C ALA A 287 27.39 -4.53 -6.99
N ASP A 288 27.48 -5.40 -5.99
CA ASP A 288 26.81 -6.70 -5.98
C ASP A 288 25.51 -6.65 -5.18
N PHE A 289 24.47 -7.24 -5.75
CA PHE A 289 23.12 -7.33 -5.20
C PHE A 289 22.77 -8.82 -5.09
N PRO A 290 23.06 -9.46 -3.94
CA PRO A 290 22.75 -10.88 -3.78
C PRO A 290 21.24 -11.10 -3.70
N GLN A 291 20.74 -12.25 -4.13
CA GLN A 291 19.34 -12.67 -3.94
C GLN A 291 18.31 -11.60 -4.34
N CYS A 292 18.44 -11.06 -5.56
CA CYS A 292 17.52 -10.07 -6.10
C CYS A 292 16.83 -10.58 -7.37
N LEU A 293 15.80 -9.85 -7.78
CA LEU A 293 15.04 -10.08 -9.00
C LEU A 293 15.27 -8.91 -9.95
N VAL A 294 15.27 -9.18 -11.25
CA VAL A 294 15.18 -8.12 -12.26
C VAL A 294 13.70 -7.87 -12.56
N GLY A 295 13.26 -6.61 -12.52
CA GLY A 295 11.85 -6.23 -12.72
C GLY A 295 11.24 -6.81 -13.99
N GLY A 296 11.91 -6.66 -15.13
CA GLY A 296 11.44 -7.21 -16.41
C GLY A 296 11.41 -8.74 -16.49
N GLU A 297 12.30 -9.43 -15.78
CA GLU A 297 12.28 -10.90 -15.65
C GLU A 297 11.09 -11.34 -14.80
N ALA A 298 10.84 -10.65 -13.68
CA ALA A 298 9.70 -10.90 -12.81
C ALA A 298 8.37 -10.67 -13.55
N VAL A 299 8.26 -9.59 -14.33
CA VAL A 299 7.09 -9.31 -15.18
C VAL A 299 6.87 -10.42 -16.21
N ALA A 300 7.92 -10.87 -16.89
CA ALA A 300 7.83 -11.97 -17.85
C ALA A 300 7.36 -13.27 -17.19
N ALA A 301 7.90 -13.60 -16.01
CA ALA A 301 7.55 -14.80 -15.27
C ALA A 301 6.10 -14.76 -14.77
N LEU A 302 5.65 -13.65 -14.18
CA LEU A 302 4.27 -13.46 -13.72
C LEU A 302 3.28 -13.53 -14.88
N ALA A 303 3.60 -12.87 -16.00
CA ALA A 303 2.78 -12.90 -17.20
C ALA A 303 2.58 -14.33 -17.72
N ALA A 304 3.66 -15.11 -17.78
CA ALA A 304 3.61 -16.50 -18.21
C ALA A 304 2.80 -17.39 -17.24
N GLN A 305 3.07 -17.29 -15.94
CA GLN A 305 2.43 -18.12 -14.92
C GLN A 305 0.93 -17.85 -14.79
N PHE A 306 0.53 -16.59 -14.82
CA PHE A 306 -0.84 -16.17 -14.51
C PHE A 306 -1.64 -15.75 -15.75
N ARG A 307 -1.10 -15.95 -16.97
CA ARG A 307 -1.72 -15.57 -18.25
C ARG A 307 -2.14 -14.10 -18.30
N LEU A 308 -1.27 -13.26 -17.74
CA LEU A 308 -1.42 -11.81 -17.69
C LEU A 308 -0.73 -11.18 -18.89
N THR A 309 -1.19 -10.00 -19.28
CA THR A 309 -0.39 -9.14 -20.14
C THR A 309 0.81 -8.56 -19.37
N ARG A 310 1.77 -7.94 -20.06
CA ARG A 310 2.91 -7.31 -19.36
C ARG A 310 2.46 -6.14 -18.50
N ALA A 311 1.44 -5.39 -18.94
CA ALA A 311 0.86 -4.31 -18.13
C ALA A 311 0.19 -4.87 -16.86
N GLU A 312 -0.62 -5.91 -16.99
CA GLU A 312 -1.26 -6.59 -15.84
C GLU A 312 -0.23 -7.19 -14.86
N ALA A 313 0.83 -7.82 -15.38
CA ALA A 313 1.91 -8.34 -14.53
C ALA A 313 2.72 -7.23 -13.84
N THR A 314 2.84 -6.05 -14.48
CA THR A 314 3.43 -4.86 -13.85
C THR A 314 2.54 -4.35 -12.72
N LEU A 315 1.22 -4.32 -12.91
CA LEU A 315 0.27 -3.95 -11.86
C LEU A 315 0.31 -4.92 -10.67
N LEU A 316 0.38 -6.22 -10.92
CA LEU A 316 0.54 -7.23 -9.87
C LEU A 316 1.84 -7.02 -9.07
N GLY A 317 2.97 -6.76 -9.76
CA GLY A 317 4.23 -6.48 -9.09
C GLY A 317 4.23 -5.15 -8.32
N GLN A 318 3.52 -4.12 -8.83
CA GLN A 318 3.32 -2.86 -8.12
C GLN A 318 2.46 -3.05 -6.87
N SER A 319 1.39 -3.85 -6.93
CA SER A 319 0.59 -4.22 -5.75
C SER A 319 1.44 -4.92 -4.68
N LEU A 320 2.29 -5.87 -5.08
CA LEU A 320 3.26 -6.47 -4.15
C LEU A 320 4.23 -5.42 -3.56
N ALA A 321 4.61 -4.41 -4.32
CA ALA A 321 5.48 -3.34 -3.85
C ALA A 321 4.78 -2.35 -2.91
N ASP A 322 3.54 -1.97 -3.20
CA ASP A 322 2.70 -1.09 -2.36
C ASP A 322 2.41 -1.75 -0.99
N LEU A 323 2.38 -3.08 -0.95
CA LEU A 323 2.29 -3.87 0.28
C LEU A 323 3.64 -4.14 0.96
N GLY A 324 4.74 -3.66 0.39
CA GLY A 324 6.10 -3.88 0.90
C GLY A 324 6.61 -5.31 0.77
N LEU A 325 5.89 -6.20 0.06
CA LEU A 325 6.28 -7.58 -0.19
C LEU A 325 7.40 -7.70 -1.24
N LEU A 326 7.53 -6.67 -2.06
CA LEU A 326 8.60 -6.48 -3.04
C LEU A 326 9.14 -5.05 -2.88
N ARG A 327 10.45 -4.85 -2.98
CA ARG A 327 11.03 -3.50 -2.87
C ARG A 327 12.22 -3.32 -3.79
N HIS A 328 12.41 -2.12 -4.32
CA HIS A 328 13.63 -1.80 -5.05
C HIS A 328 14.85 -1.92 -4.12
N VAL A 329 15.99 -2.41 -4.61
CA VAL A 329 17.18 -2.65 -3.76
C VAL A 329 17.71 -1.38 -3.08
N ALA A 330 17.48 -0.21 -3.69
CA ALA A 330 17.86 1.09 -3.17
C ALA A 330 16.66 1.93 -2.68
N ASP A 331 15.44 1.40 -2.72
CA ASP A 331 14.21 2.11 -2.33
C ASP A 331 13.94 3.43 -3.11
N GLU A 332 14.53 3.57 -4.31
CA GLU A 332 14.41 4.75 -5.18
C GLU A 332 13.33 4.67 -6.28
N HIS A 333 12.88 3.46 -6.62
CA HIS A 333 12.00 3.25 -7.77
C HIS A 333 10.75 2.43 -7.41
N PRO A 334 9.59 2.76 -8.02
CA PRO A 334 8.43 1.88 -8.01
C PRO A 334 8.73 0.58 -8.77
N PHE A 335 7.81 -0.39 -8.71
CA PHE A 335 7.96 -1.60 -9.50
C PHE A 335 7.78 -1.29 -10.99
N ALA A 336 8.72 -1.75 -11.81
CA ALA A 336 8.71 -1.47 -13.23
C ALA A 336 9.17 -2.69 -14.04
N ASP A 337 8.59 -2.81 -15.22
CA ASP A 337 9.05 -3.70 -16.28
C ASP A 337 10.35 -3.16 -16.92
N ASP A 338 11.44 -3.24 -16.17
CA ASP A 338 12.74 -2.73 -16.57
C ASP A 338 13.90 -3.51 -15.92
N TYR A 339 15.13 -3.18 -16.30
CA TYR A 339 16.36 -3.70 -15.70
C TYR A 339 16.67 -3.00 -14.37
N LEU A 340 15.73 -3.07 -13.44
CA LEU A 340 15.85 -2.61 -12.06
C LEU A 340 15.84 -3.80 -11.12
N PHE A 341 16.56 -3.69 -10.00
CA PHE A 341 16.72 -4.79 -9.06
C PHE A 341 15.76 -4.66 -7.88
N TYR A 342 15.08 -5.75 -7.56
CA TYR A 342 14.11 -5.82 -6.48
C TYR A 342 14.44 -6.95 -5.51
N ARG A 343 14.01 -6.82 -4.26
CA ARG A 343 14.09 -7.87 -3.23
C ARG A 343 12.69 -8.23 -2.80
N ILE A 344 12.40 -9.52 -2.76
CA ILE A 344 11.24 -10.02 -2.02
C ILE A 344 11.52 -9.85 -0.54
N ALA A 345 10.57 -9.28 0.17
CA ALA A 345 10.65 -9.15 1.62
C ALA A 345 10.78 -10.55 2.24
N ALA A 346 11.86 -10.78 2.98
CA ALA A 346 12.16 -12.06 3.59
C ALA A 346 11.74 -12.05 5.07
N PRO A 347 11.15 -13.13 5.60
CA PRO A 347 11.16 -13.33 7.04
C PRO A 347 12.63 -13.51 7.45
N ARG A 348 13.28 -12.46 7.98
CA ARG A 348 14.59 -12.61 8.60
C ARG A 348 14.46 -13.64 9.74
N THR A 349 15.21 -14.72 9.70
CA THR A 349 15.51 -15.44 10.94
C THR A 349 16.33 -14.51 11.84
N PRO A 350 16.15 -14.53 13.17
CA PRO A 350 17.01 -13.76 14.06
C PRO A 350 18.46 -14.19 13.82
N ARG A 351 19.31 -13.25 13.38
CA ARG A 351 20.75 -13.48 13.27
C ARG A 351 21.26 -13.80 14.68
N PRO A 352 21.99 -14.91 14.92
CA PRO A 352 22.60 -15.13 16.21
C PRO A 352 23.53 -13.95 16.55
N ALA A 353 23.41 -13.45 17.79
CA ALA A 353 24.01 -12.20 18.26
C ALA A 353 25.52 -12.06 17.96
N ALA A 354 26.23 -13.18 17.79
CA ALA A 354 27.66 -13.24 17.50
C ALA A 354 28.06 -12.52 16.21
N ALA A 355 27.17 -12.41 15.21
CA ALA A 355 27.51 -11.77 13.95
C ALA A 355 27.25 -10.24 13.97
N ALA A 356 26.48 -9.69 14.92
CA ALA A 356 26.22 -8.24 14.99
C ALA A 356 27.46 -7.41 15.41
N ALA A 357 28.53 -8.04 15.89
CA ALA A 357 29.76 -7.39 16.30
C ALA A 357 30.70 -7.04 15.12
N ALA A 358 30.49 -7.61 13.93
CA ALA A 358 31.39 -7.45 12.79
C ALA A 358 31.12 -6.22 11.90
N ASP A 359 30.06 -5.44 12.20
CA ASP A 359 29.58 -4.34 11.34
C ASP A 359 29.61 -2.97 12.03
N ARG A 360 30.40 -2.84 13.11
CA ARG A 360 30.75 -1.50 13.61
C ARG A 360 31.85 -0.95 12.69
N PRO A 361 31.63 0.17 11.97
CA PRO A 361 32.74 0.85 11.32
C PRO A 361 33.75 1.22 12.40
N SER A 362 34.98 0.76 12.21
CA SER A 362 36.13 1.18 13.00
C SER A 362 36.25 2.70 12.85
N LEU A 363 35.82 3.45 13.86
CA LEU A 363 36.25 4.84 14.04
C LEU A 363 37.75 4.79 14.34
N ALA A 364 38.55 4.89 13.28
CA ALA A 364 39.96 5.17 13.38
C ALA A 364 40.13 6.68 13.53
N VAL A 365 40.54 7.06 14.76
CA VAL A 365 41.24 8.27 15.25
C VAL A 365 40.87 9.62 14.64
#